data_AF-K8EL86-F1
#
_entry.id   AF-K8EL86-F1
#
_cell.length_a   1.000
_cell.length_b   1.000
_cell.length_c   1.000
_cell.angle_alpha   90.00
_cell.angle_beta   90.00
_cell.angle_gamma   90.00
#
_symmetry.space_group_name_H-M   'P 1'
#
loop_
_entity.id
_entity.type
_entity.pdbx_description
1 polymer ?
#
loop_
_entity_poly.entity_id
_entity_poly.type
_entity_poly.pdbx_seq_one_letter_code
_entity_poly.pdbx_strand_id
1 'polypeptide(L)'
;MTTSMASSSSALLSCSSNVVSSRRKNLTTTTSRHSRRGRQNVSVRAEIIETSPGLQELCKCEIPPHIGRVDFVKQMYRWADMTYTDGGLATFGKRMEISAINENQAGETNGYLISVFDFKDGEEQVVAELICQMDQTLIQTYDTILPPSKPGDIEGIKKMNRSGKDEFIEGEFFVISRKLPTDETVGSVLKVMIKRMMSAINAYYAFGSPFSEEF
;
A
#
# COMPACT_ATOMS: atom_id res chain seq x y z
N MET A 1 -5.50 -52.77 50.59
CA MET A 1 -5.20 -52.72 49.15
C MET A 1 -3.73 -53.18 49.01
N THR A 2 -3.37 -54.46 48.85
CA THR A 2 -3.47 -55.33 47.64
C THR A 2 -3.22 -54.50 46.38
N THR A 3 -2.10 -54.56 45.66
CA THR A 3 -1.48 -55.66 44.87
C THR A 3 -0.02 -55.27 44.52
N SER A 4 1.04 -56.08 44.64
CA SER A 4 1.42 -57.34 43.97
C SER A 4 2.07 -57.18 42.58
N MET A 5 3.30 -57.73 42.47
CA MET A 5 3.98 -58.32 41.28
C MET A 5 4.52 -57.37 40.19
N ALA A 6 5.63 -57.60 39.49
CA ALA A 6 6.73 -58.58 39.57
C ALA A 6 7.77 -58.24 38.48
N SER A 7 8.99 -58.77 38.65
CA SER A 7 9.90 -59.29 37.60
C SER A 7 10.45 -58.34 36.51
N SER A 8 11.60 -58.55 35.87
CA SER A 8 12.85 -59.30 36.06
C SER A 8 13.55 -59.22 34.70
N SER A 9 14.86 -58.91 34.70
CA SER A 9 15.86 -59.38 33.71
C SER A 9 15.71 -58.89 32.26
N SER A 10 16.72 -58.75 31.40
CA SER A 10 18.14 -59.12 31.36
C SER A 10 18.71 -58.31 30.17
N ALA A 11 19.81 -57.57 30.31
CA ALA A 11 21.17 -58.00 30.01
C ALA A 11 21.38 -58.45 28.54
N LEU A 12 22.25 -57.74 27.81
CA LEU A 12 23.60 -58.19 27.39
C LEU A 12 24.06 -57.55 26.07
N LEU A 13 25.27 -56.97 26.13
CA LEU A 13 26.40 -57.12 25.20
C LEU A 13 26.16 -56.67 23.72
N SER A 14 27.05 -55.96 23.03
CA SER A 14 28.50 -56.14 22.95
C SER A 14 29.09 -55.10 21.97
N CYS A 15 30.32 -54.67 22.26
CA CYS A 15 31.45 -54.34 21.37
C CYS A 15 31.26 -53.44 20.13
N SER A 16 32.21 -52.62 19.66
CA SER A 16 33.50 -52.10 20.13
C SER A 16 33.94 -51.09 19.07
N SER A 17 34.50 -49.97 19.55
CA SER A 17 35.68 -49.26 19.03
C SER A 17 36.01 -49.35 17.52
N ASN A 18 36.12 -48.20 16.84
CA ASN A 18 37.43 -47.59 16.60
C ASN A 18 37.40 -46.31 15.75
N VAL A 19 38.41 -45.52 16.06
CA VAL A 19 38.84 -44.20 15.61
C VAL A 19 39.29 -44.19 14.13
N VAL A 20 39.38 -42.97 13.59
CA VAL A 20 40.32 -42.48 12.53
C VAL A 20 39.74 -42.37 11.11
N SER A 21 39.65 -41.13 10.61
CA SER A 21 40.54 -40.63 9.54
C SER A 21 39.85 -39.65 8.59
N SER A 22 40.47 -38.49 8.42
CA SER A 22 40.14 -37.47 7.42
C SER A 22 40.30 -37.98 5.99
N ARG A 23 39.37 -37.63 5.08
CA ARG A 23 39.71 -37.52 3.67
C ARG A 23 38.78 -36.56 2.91
N ARG A 24 39.37 -35.43 2.50
CA ARG A 24 38.89 -34.54 1.43
C ARG A 24 38.42 -35.36 0.23
N LYS A 25 37.23 -35.03 -0.30
CA LYS A 25 36.87 -35.32 -1.68
C LYS A 25 36.40 -34.02 -2.34
N ASN A 26 37.12 -33.66 -3.40
CA ASN A 26 36.81 -32.60 -4.33
C ASN A 26 35.43 -32.86 -4.95
N LEU A 27 34.55 -31.85 -4.95
CA LEU A 27 33.31 -31.87 -5.73
C LEU A 27 33.48 -30.92 -6.92
N THR A 28 33.54 -31.54 -8.08
CA THR A 28 33.60 -30.94 -9.41
C THR A 28 32.33 -30.15 -9.67
N THR A 29 32.46 -28.85 -9.98
CA THR A 29 31.35 -27.97 -10.34
C THR A 29 30.98 -28.21 -11.81
N THR A 30 29.86 -28.88 -12.06
CA THR A 30 29.23 -28.92 -13.39
C THR A 30 27.77 -28.47 -13.31
N THR A 31 27.47 -27.51 -14.19
CA THR A 31 26.17 -27.22 -14.82
C THR A 31 25.01 -26.77 -13.95
N SER A 32 24.64 -25.49 -14.10
CA SER A 32 23.25 -25.09 -14.40
C SER A 32 23.25 -23.67 -14.95
N ARG A 33 23.13 -23.55 -16.28
CA ARG A 33 22.79 -22.30 -16.97
C ARG A 33 21.35 -21.97 -16.60
N HIS A 34 21.14 -21.09 -15.62
CA HIS A 34 19.84 -20.49 -15.42
C HIS A 34 19.57 -19.51 -16.57
N SER A 35 18.74 -19.99 -17.49
CA SER A 35 18.02 -19.18 -18.47
C SER A 35 17.30 -18.05 -17.74
N ARG A 36 17.83 -16.82 -17.86
CA ARG A 36 17.12 -15.59 -17.51
C ARG A 36 16.04 -15.40 -18.57
N ARG A 37 14.85 -15.96 -18.33
CA ARG A 37 13.63 -15.45 -18.98
C ARG A 37 13.42 -14.04 -18.46
N GLY A 38 13.68 -13.06 -19.31
CA GLY A 38 13.41 -11.66 -19.04
C GLY A 38 11.93 -11.50 -18.71
N ARG A 39 11.64 -11.09 -17.48
CA ARG A 39 10.37 -10.47 -17.14
C ARG A 39 10.29 -9.19 -17.97
N GLN A 40 9.43 -9.20 -18.98
CA GLN A 40 8.96 -7.96 -19.59
C GLN A 40 8.07 -7.30 -18.54
N ASN A 41 8.62 -6.32 -17.81
CA ASN A 41 7.82 -5.41 -17.01
C ASN A 41 7.01 -4.58 -18.01
N VAL A 42 5.75 -4.97 -18.22
CA VAL A 42 4.79 -4.15 -18.95
C VAL A 42 4.41 -3.01 -18.00
N SER A 43 5.14 -1.90 -18.09
CA SER A 43 4.81 -0.67 -17.38
C SER A 43 3.52 -0.09 -17.98
N VAL A 44 2.37 -0.50 -17.43
CA VAL A 44 1.08 0.10 -17.77
C VAL A 44 1.02 1.48 -17.13
N ARG A 45 1.36 2.51 -17.92
CA ARG A 45 1.22 3.91 -17.52
C ARG A 45 -0.27 4.24 -17.48
N ALA A 46 -0.83 4.32 -16.28
CA ALA A 46 -2.21 4.74 -16.09
C ALA A 46 -2.27 6.28 -16.10
N GLU A 47 -3.07 6.84 -17.00
CA GLU A 47 -3.46 8.26 -17.00
C GLU A 47 -4.95 8.31 -16.63
N ILE A 48 -5.29 8.94 -15.51
CA ILE A 48 -6.70 9.11 -15.11
C ILE A 48 -6.90 10.51 -14.59
N ILE A 49 -7.74 11.26 -15.29
CA ILE A 49 -8.18 12.61 -14.93
C ILE A 49 -9.72 12.58 -14.97
N GLU A 50 -10.29 13.02 -13.85
CA GLU A 50 -11.68 13.39 -13.56
C GLU A 50 -12.83 12.75 -14.35
N THR A 51 -13.73 12.10 -13.59
CA THR A 51 -15.16 11.97 -13.92
C THR A 51 -15.46 11.42 -15.32
N SER A 52 -14.63 10.52 -15.83
CA SER A 52 -14.92 9.79 -17.06
C SER A 52 -16.13 8.87 -16.84
N PRO A 53 -17.06 8.74 -17.81
CA PRO A 53 -18.17 7.80 -17.72
C PRO A 53 -17.61 6.39 -17.51
N GLY A 54 -17.84 5.82 -16.33
CA GLY A 54 -17.23 4.55 -15.92
C GLY A 54 -16.41 4.61 -14.62
N LEU A 55 -16.29 5.76 -13.95
CA LEU A 55 -15.74 5.83 -12.60
C LEU A 55 -16.84 6.04 -11.57
N GLN A 56 -16.76 5.32 -10.47
CA GLN A 56 -17.59 5.54 -9.29
C GLN A 56 -16.71 5.94 -8.11
N GLU A 57 -16.92 7.14 -7.59
CA GLU A 57 -16.29 7.59 -6.35
C GLU A 57 -16.78 6.74 -5.17
N LEU A 58 -15.84 6.22 -4.38
CA LEU A 58 -16.12 5.41 -3.21
C LEU A 58 -15.85 6.15 -1.91
N CYS A 59 -14.77 6.94 -1.90
CA CYS A 59 -14.36 7.70 -0.73
C CYS A 59 -13.59 8.95 -1.16
N LYS A 60 -13.71 10.00 -0.36
CA LYS A 60 -13.01 11.27 -0.51
C LYS A 60 -12.54 11.71 0.86
N CYS A 61 -11.27 12.09 0.99
CA CYS A 61 -10.70 12.54 2.25
C CYS A 61 -9.93 13.85 2.03
N GLU A 62 -10.15 14.82 2.92
CA GLU A 62 -9.47 16.11 2.88
C GLU A 62 -8.04 15.94 3.40
N ILE A 63 -7.06 16.46 2.67
CA ILE A 63 -5.67 16.52 3.09
C ILE A 63 -5.41 17.93 3.65
N PRO A 64 -5.03 18.10 4.93
CA PRO A 64 -4.77 19.42 5.51
C PRO A 64 -3.66 20.21 4.77
N PRO A 65 -3.77 21.54 4.60
CA PRO A 65 -2.82 22.35 3.81
C PRO A 65 -1.34 22.23 4.20
N HIS A 66 -1.04 21.97 5.47
CA HIS A 66 0.33 21.85 5.97
C HIS A 66 1.01 20.52 5.58
N ILE A 67 0.26 19.53 5.08
CA ILE A 67 0.79 18.25 4.63
C ILE A 67 1.29 18.37 3.19
N GLY A 68 2.57 18.09 2.96
CA GLY A 68 3.14 18.05 1.61
C GLY A 68 2.49 16.96 0.76
N ARG A 69 1.82 17.33 -0.34
CA ARG A 69 1.08 16.40 -1.21
C ARG A 69 1.95 15.35 -1.86
N VAL A 70 3.10 15.77 -2.40
CA VAL A 70 4.04 14.87 -3.07
C VAL A 70 4.55 13.78 -2.12
N ASP A 71 4.91 14.16 -0.89
CA ASP A 71 5.36 13.20 0.13
C ASP A 71 4.21 12.30 0.57
N PHE A 72 3.02 12.86 0.84
CA PHE A 72 1.83 12.08 1.19
C PHE A 72 1.52 10.99 0.17
N VAL A 73 1.40 11.35 -1.12
CA VAL A 73 1.08 10.38 -2.18
C VAL A 73 2.20 9.34 -2.32
N LYS A 74 3.47 9.76 -2.20
CA LYS A 74 4.62 8.84 -2.29
C LYS A 74 4.65 7.83 -1.15
N GLN A 75 4.37 8.26 0.08
CA GLN A 75 4.31 7.37 1.23
C GLN A 75 3.11 6.42 1.13
N MET A 76 1.95 6.94 0.72
CA MET A 76 0.75 6.13 0.50
C MET A 76 0.94 5.10 -0.62
N TYR A 77 1.60 5.46 -1.72
CA TYR A 77 1.94 4.53 -2.80
C TYR A 77 2.83 3.39 -2.30
N ARG A 78 3.90 3.71 -1.57
CA ARG A 78 4.81 2.70 -0.99
C ARG A 78 4.09 1.77 -0.02
N TRP A 79 3.26 2.35 0.85
CA TRP A 79 2.46 1.58 1.79
C TRP A 79 1.47 0.67 1.08
N ALA A 80 0.81 1.18 0.03
CA ALA A 80 -0.12 0.41 -0.78
C ALA A 80 0.60 -0.76 -1.46
N ASP A 81 1.75 -0.49 -2.10
CA ASP A 81 2.54 -1.52 -2.80
C ASP A 81 2.91 -2.68 -1.86
N MET A 82 3.46 -2.36 -0.69
CA MET A 82 3.76 -3.39 0.33
C MET A 82 2.50 -4.11 0.83
N THR A 83 1.42 -3.38 1.09
CA THR A 83 0.22 -3.95 1.72
C THR A 83 -0.58 -4.82 0.75
N TYR A 84 -0.71 -4.40 -0.50
CA TYR A 84 -1.59 -5.03 -1.49
C TYR A 84 -0.82 -5.86 -2.51
N THR A 85 0.36 -5.45 -2.98
CA THR A 85 1.14 -6.28 -3.90
C THR A 85 1.74 -7.48 -3.15
N ASP A 86 2.46 -7.23 -2.06
CA ASP A 86 3.11 -8.30 -1.29
C ASP A 86 2.12 -9.01 -0.35
N GLY A 87 1.28 -8.24 0.33
CA GLY A 87 0.31 -8.74 1.32
C GLY A 87 -1.07 -9.14 0.76
N GLY A 88 -1.34 -8.87 -0.54
CA GLY A 88 -2.65 -9.03 -1.17
C GLY A 88 -3.21 -10.44 -1.06
N LEU A 89 -2.43 -11.43 -1.51
CA LEU A 89 -2.85 -12.83 -1.55
C LEU A 89 -3.07 -13.38 -0.15
N ALA A 90 -2.19 -13.05 0.80
CA ALA A 90 -2.25 -13.55 2.17
C ALA A 90 -3.39 -12.92 2.98
N THR A 91 -3.65 -11.62 2.80
CA THR A 91 -4.60 -10.86 3.64
C THR A 91 -5.99 -10.81 3.04
N PHE A 92 -6.09 -10.74 1.71
CA PHE A 92 -7.35 -10.51 0.99
C PHE A 92 -7.74 -11.69 0.10
N GLY A 93 -6.88 -12.70 -0.04
CA GLY A 93 -7.16 -13.88 -0.87
C GLY A 93 -7.16 -13.59 -2.37
N LYS A 94 -6.69 -12.42 -2.79
CA LYS A 94 -6.65 -11.98 -4.20
C LYS A 94 -5.26 -11.43 -4.51
N ARG A 95 -4.74 -11.77 -5.69
CA ARG A 95 -3.52 -11.13 -6.19
C ARG A 95 -3.86 -9.70 -6.59
N MET A 96 -2.99 -8.76 -6.27
CA MET A 96 -3.14 -7.36 -6.63
C MET A 96 -1.83 -6.85 -7.23
N GLU A 97 -1.92 -5.81 -8.04
CA GLU A 97 -0.78 -5.09 -8.60
C GLU A 97 -1.03 -3.60 -8.49
N ILE A 98 0.03 -2.83 -8.26
CA ILE A 98 -0.06 -1.39 -8.08
C ILE A 98 0.81 -0.68 -9.11
N SER A 99 0.21 0.29 -9.79
CA SER A 99 0.87 1.11 -10.81
C SER A 99 0.75 2.59 -10.46
N ALA A 100 1.84 3.34 -10.60
CA ALA A 100 1.82 4.80 -10.41
C ALA A 100 1.01 5.48 -11.53
N ILE A 101 0.26 6.53 -11.17
CA ILE A 101 -0.51 7.34 -12.10
C ILE A 101 0.23 8.66 -12.35
N ASN A 102 0.38 9.04 -13.62
CA ASN A 102 1.04 10.30 -14.00
C ASN A 102 2.45 10.46 -13.40
N GLU A 103 3.24 9.39 -13.37
CA GLU A 103 4.63 9.48 -12.89
C GLU A 103 5.44 10.42 -13.78
N ASN A 104 6.04 11.45 -13.17
CA ASN A 104 6.92 12.39 -13.86
C ASN A 104 8.36 11.85 -13.92
N GLN A 105 9.23 12.51 -14.68
CA GLN A 105 10.65 12.10 -14.79
C GLN A 105 11.44 12.18 -13.47
N ALA A 106 10.90 12.87 -12.45
CA ALA A 106 11.48 12.96 -11.11
C ALA A 106 10.97 11.84 -10.17
N GLY A 107 10.09 10.95 -10.64
CA GLY A 107 9.50 9.87 -9.84
C GLY A 107 8.42 10.37 -8.86
N GLU A 108 7.85 11.54 -9.12
CA GLU A 108 6.67 12.04 -8.40
C GLU A 108 5.42 11.59 -9.15
N THR A 109 4.39 11.22 -8.40
CA THR A 109 3.15 10.67 -8.92
C THR A 109 1.96 11.36 -8.27
N ASN A 110 0.88 11.55 -9.02
CA ASN A 110 -0.34 12.18 -8.51
C ASN A 110 -1.31 11.17 -7.87
N GLY A 111 -0.98 9.88 -7.93
CA GLY A 111 -1.85 8.83 -7.44
C GLY A 111 -1.37 7.45 -7.87
N TYR A 112 -2.17 6.44 -7.60
CA TYR A 112 -1.86 5.06 -7.98
C TYR A 112 -3.12 4.28 -8.29
N LEU A 113 -2.95 3.31 -9.18
CA LEU A 113 -3.96 2.34 -9.62
C LEU A 113 -3.68 1.02 -8.90
N ILE A 114 -4.71 0.42 -8.32
CA ILE A 114 -4.69 -0.94 -7.78
C ILE A 114 -5.54 -1.82 -8.68
N SER A 115 -4.91 -2.79 -9.34
CA SER A 115 -5.58 -3.81 -10.15
C SER A 115 -5.73 -5.08 -9.32
N VAL A 116 -6.96 -5.55 -9.15
CA VAL A 116 -7.29 -6.79 -8.43
C VAL A 116 -7.56 -7.89 -9.44
N PHE A 117 -6.86 -9.02 -9.28
CA PHE A 117 -6.97 -10.17 -10.16
C PHE A 117 -7.77 -11.30 -9.50
N ASP A 118 -8.49 -12.05 -10.33
CA ASP A 118 -9.12 -13.30 -9.95
C ASP A 118 -8.95 -14.35 -11.04
N PHE A 119 -9.06 -15.61 -10.66
CA PHE A 119 -9.04 -16.72 -11.61
C PHE A 119 -10.47 -17.03 -12.05
N LYS A 120 -10.78 -16.74 -13.31
CA LYS A 120 -12.05 -17.11 -13.94
C LYS A 120 -11.75 -18.01 -15.14
N ASP A 121 -12.43 -19.14 -15.20
CA ASP A 121 -12.31 -20.12 -16.29
C ASP A 121 -10.87 -20.60 -16.57
N GLY A 122 -10.02 -20.60 -15.54
CA GLY A 122 -8.62 -21.04 -15.64
C GLY A 122 -7.65 -19.96 -16.11
N GLU A 123 -8.13 -18.74 -16.40
CA GLU A 123 -7.31 -17.58 -16.73
C GLU A 123 -7.39 -16.51 -15.65
N GLU A 124 -6.28 -15.80 -15.45
CA GLU A 124 -6.21 -14.68 -14.52
C GLU A 124 -6.75 -13.43 -15.21
N GLN A 125 -7.83 -12.87 -14.68
CA GLN A 125 -8.48 -11.69 -15.22
C GLN A 125 -8.54 -10.57 -14.17
N VAL A 126 -8.45 -9.33 -14.65
CA VAL A 126 -8.68 -8.15 -13.80
C VAL A 126 -10.17 -8.06 -13.51
N VAL A 127 -10.53 -8.19 -12.23
CA VAL A 127 -11.93 -8.18 -11.77
C VAL A 127 -12.35 -6.83 -11.19
N ALA A 128 -11.38 -6.04 -10.73
CA ALA A 128 -11.62 -4.70 -10.21
C ALA A 128 -10.39 -3.81 -10.37
N GLU A 129 -10.63 -2.52 -10.60
CA GLU A 129 -9.60 -1.48 -10.62
C GLU A 129 -10.01 -0.37 -9.64
N LEU A 130 -9.13 -0.04 -8.69
CA LEU A 130 -9.27 1.08 -7.77
C LEU A 130 -8.24 2.15 -8.09
N ILE A 131 -8.67 3.40 -8.12
CA ILE A 131 -7.88 4.55 -8.50
C ILE A 131 -7.85 5.49 -7.32
N CYS A 132 -6.65 5.76 -6.82
CA CYS A 132 -6.43 6.61 -5.66
C CYS A 132 -5.57 7.79 -6.11
N GLN A 133 -6.12 8.99 -6.17
CA GLN A 133 -5.41 10.16 -6.69
C GLN A 133 -5.79 11.44 -5.97
N MET A 134 -4.89 12.42 -6.00
CA MET A 134 -5.22 13.77 -5.57
C MET A 134 -6.16 14.42 -6.59
N ASP A 135 -7.16 15.14 -6.06
CA ASP A 135 -8.03 16.05 -6.79
C ASP A 135 -7.21 17.21 -7.39
N GLN A 136 -7.73 17.89 -8.41
CA GLN A 136 -7.11 19.09 -9.01
C GLN A 136 -7.66 20.39 -8.41
N THR A 137 -8.52 20.29 -7.39
CA THR A 137 -9.09 21.45 -6.69
C THR A 137 -7.99 22.32 -6.06
N LEU A 138 -8.06 23.63 -6.35
CA LEU A 138 -7.15 24.67 -5.84
C LEU A 138 -7.72 25.31 -4.57
N ILE A 139 -6.99 25.25 -3.45
CA ILE A 139 -7.35 25.96 -2.22
C ILE A 139 -6.42 27.14 -2.00
N GLN A 140 -6.98 28.29 -1.65
CA GLN A 140 -6.21 29.42 -1.16
C GLN A 140 -5.91 29.27 0.34
N THR A 141 -4.63 29.25 0.68
CA THR A 141 -4.15 29.11 2.06
C THR A 141 -3.86 30.47 2.66
N TYR A 142 -4.07 30.61 3.97
CA TYR A 142 -3.85 31.85 4.73
C TYR A 142 -2.95 31.57 5.95
N ASP A 143 -1.80 32.25 6.04
CA ASP A 143 -0.83 32.10 7.15
C ASP A 143 -1.25 32.88 8.41
N THR A 144 -1.84 34.07 8.25
CA THR A 144 -2.21 34.94 9.38
C THR A 144 -3.69 35.30 9.37
N ILE A 145 -4.34 35.04 10.50
CA ILE A 145 -5.69 35.50 10.80
C ILE A 145 -5.56 36.75 11.68
N LEU A 146 -5.73 37.94 11.10
CA LEU A 146 -5.68 39.17 11.89
C LEU A 146 -7.02 39.41 12.59
N PRO A 147 -7.00 39.68 13.92
CA PRO A 147 -8.20 40.14 14.61
C PRO A 147 -8.65 41.48 14.02
N PRO A 148 -9.96 41.76 14.04
CA PRO A 148 -10.49 43.02 13.53
C PRO A 148 -9.81 44.19 14.24
N SER A 149 -9.27 45.12 13.47
CA SER A 149 -8.47 46.23 13.98
C SER A 149 -9.29 47.26 14.76
N LYS A 150 -10.63 47.22 14.68
CA LYS A 150 -11.54 48.10 15.41
C LYS A 150 -12.79 47.35 15.88
N PRO A 151 -13.31 47.64 17.09
CA PRO A 151 -14.59 47.12 17.53
C PRO A 151 -15.71 47.81 16.74
N GLY A 152 -16.26 47.13 15.74
CA GLY A 152 -17.35 47.65 14.90
C GLY A 152 -17.18 47.44 13.39
N ASP A 153 -16.04 46.94 12.92
CA ASP A 153 -15.89 46.55 11.51
C ASP A 153 -16.66 45.26 11.24
N ILE A 154 -17.66 45.36 10.36
CA ILE A 154 -18.54 44.27 9.90
C ILE A 154 -17.79 43.33 8.93
N GLU A 155 -16.64 43.77 8.40
CA GLU A 155 -15.73 42.96 7.60
C GLU A 155 -14.85 42.11 8.53
N GLY A 156 -15.47 41.07 9.08
CA GLY A 156 -14.85 40.14 10.01
C GLY A 156 -13.53 39.56 9.50
N ILE A 157 -12.56 39.46 10.41
CA ILE A 157 -11.36 38.62 10.33
C ILE A 157 -10.60 38.70 8.99
N LYS A 158 -9.59 39.56 8.91
CA LYS A 158 -8.74 39.70 7.73
C LYS A 158 -7.74 38.54 7.65
N LYS A 159 -7.95 37.62 6.71
CA LYS A 159 -7.04 36.50 6.42
C LYS A 159 -5.99 36.98 5.41
N MET A 160 -4.70 36.86 5.74
CA MET A 160 -3.59 37.34 4.90
C MET A 160 -2.40 36.40 5.02
N ASN A 161 -1.70 36.14 3.91
CA ASN A 161 -0.39 35.47 3.95
C ASN A 161 0.71 36.44 4.36
N ARG A 162 1.68 35.98 5.16
CA ARG A 162 2.83 36.79 5.60
C ARG A 162 3.69 37.27 4.43
N SER A 163 3.63 36.57 3.30
CA SER A 163 4.22 36.88 2.01
C SER A 163 3.44 37.92 1.20
N GLY A 164 2.22 38.29 1.61
CA GLY A 164 1.34 39.24 0.92
C GLY A 164 0.82 38.75 -0.44
N LYS A 165 1.05 37.47 -0.78
CA LYS A 165 0.60 36.83 -2.02
C LYS A 165 -0.35 35.70 -1.70
N ASP A 166 -1.31 35.47 -2.58
CA ASP A 166 -2.20 34.32 -2.48
C ASP A 166 -1.43 33.04 -2.78
N GLU A 167 -1.35 32.15 -1.80
CA GLU A 167 -0.72 30.84 -1.93
C GLU A 167 -1.81 29.81 -2.20
N PHE A 168 -1.82 29.27 -3.42
CA PHE A 168 -2.74 28.22 -3.81
C PHE A 168 -2.05 26.86 -3.67
N ILE A 169 -2.76 25.90 -3.07
CA ILE A 169 -2.34 24.51 -2.98
C ILE A 169 -3.29 23.69 -3.84
N GLU A 170 -2.73 22.93 -4.77
CA GLU A 170 -3.44 21.94 -5.56
C GLU A 170 -3.67 20.66 -4.75
N GLY A 171 -4.85 20.06 -4.89
CA GLY A 171 -5.20 18.80 -4.24
C GLY A 171 -5.67 19.00 -2.80
N GLU A 172 -6.90 19.49 -2.66
CA GLU A 172 -7.62 19.49 -1.38
C GLU A 172 -7.93 18.07 -0.91
N PHE A 173 -8.36 17.23 -1.83
CA PHE A 173 -8.88 15.92 -1.50
C PHE A 173 -8.06 14.82 -2.15
N PHE A 174 -7.94 13.71 -1.44
CA PHE A 174 -7.52 12.44 -1.99
C PHE A 174 -8.76 11.57 -2.23
N VAL A 175 -8.96 11.23 -3.49
CA VAL A 175 -10.17 10.58 -3.99
C VAL A 175 -9.84 9.12 -4.31
N ILE A 176 -10.65 8.22 -3.76
CA ILE A 176 -10.64 6.79 -4.05
C ILE A 176 -11.86 6.48 -4.90
N SER A 177 -11.63 6.08 -6.14
CA SER A 177 -12.67 5.72 -7.10
C SER A 177 -12.47 4.28 -7.60
N ARG A 178 -13.55 3.64 -8.03
CA ARG A 178 -13.50 2.34 -8.73
C ARG A 178 -13.88 2.51 -10.18
N LYS A 179 -13.29 1.70 -11.05
CA LYS A 179 -13.68 1.62 -12.44
C LYS A 179 -14.78 0.58 -12.65
N LEU A 180 -15.83 0.99 -13.35
CA LEU A 180 -16.96 0.19 -13.79
C LEU A 180 -16.74 -0.27 -15.25
N PRO A 181 -17.25 -1.45 -15.63
CA PRO A 181 -17.96 -2.43 -14.79
C PRO A 181 -17.00 -3.20 -13.87
N THR A 182 -17.39 -3.38 -12.61
CA THR A 182 -16.65 -4.19 -11.62
C THR A 182 -17.47 -5.44 -11.32
N ASP A 183 -16.81 -6.56 -11.05
CA ASP A 183 -17.49 -7.75 -10.54
C ASP A 183 -17.97 -7.55 -9.09
N GLU A 184 -19.24 -7.88 -8.82
CA GLU A 184 -19.86 -7.74 -7.50
C GLU A 184 -19.24 -8.68 -6.45
N THR A 185 -18.65 -9.79 -6.88
CA THR A 185 -17.99 -10.77 -6.00
C THR A 185 -16.84 -10.15 -5.18
N VAL A 186 -16.20 -9.12 -5.72
CA VAL A 186 -15.04 -8.44 -5.12
C VAL A 186 -15.48 -7.33 -4.14
N GLY A 187 -16.77 -7.02 -4.07
CA GLY A 187 -17.29 -5.88 -3.29
C GLY A 187 -16.94 -5.95 -1.79
N SER A 188 -16.85 -7.14 -1.20
CA SER A 188 -16.41 -7.30 0.20
C SER A 188 -14.93 -7.01 0.38
N VAL A 189 -14.08 -7.48 -0.55
CA VAL A 189 -12.63 -7.24 -0.55
C VAL A 189 -12.33 -5.75 -0.69
N LEU A 190 -12.97 -5.07 -1.65
CA LEU A 190 -12.80 -3.63 -1.87
C LEU A 190 -13.14 -2.82 -0.61
N LYS A 191 -14.21 -3.19 0.11
CA LYS A 191 -14.58 -2.53 1.38
C LYS A 191 -13.49 -2.66 2.44
N VAL A 192 -12.89 -3.84 2.59
CA VAL A 192 -11.80 -4.06 3.56
C VAL A 192 -10.55 -3.29 3.14
N MET A 193 -10.23 -3.26 1.84
CA MET A 193 -9.11 -2.48 1.31
C MET A 193 -9.28 -1.00 1.63
N ILE A 194 -10.44 -0.41 1.32
CA ILE A 194 -10.72 1.01 1.59
C ILE A 194 -10.61 1.29 3.09
N LYS A 195 -11.14 0.42 3.95
CA LYS A 195 -11.02 0.57 5.41
C LYS A 195 -9.55 0.62 5.86
N ARG A 196 -8.68 -0.24 5.32
CA ARG A 196 -7.24 -0.21 5.62
C ARG A 196 -6.56 1.05 5.10
N MET A 197 -6.89 1.47 3.87
CA MET A 197 -6.38 2.73 3.31
C MET A 197 -6.74 3.93 4.20
N MET A 198 -7.99 4.02 4.67
CA MET A 198 -8.41 5.06 5.58
C MET A 198 -7.65 5.03 6.91
N SER A 199 -7.34 3.83 7.43
CA SER A 199 -6.49 3.68 8.62
C SER A 199 -5.09 4.25 8.38
N ALA A 200 -4.47 3.90 7.25
CA ALA A 200 -3.16 4.39 6.86
C ALA A 200 -3.10 5.91 6.66
N ILE A 201 -4.16 6.51 6.10
CA ILE A 201 -4.30 7.97 5.97
C ILE A 201 -4.38 8.63 7.35
N ASN A 202 -5.18 8.07 8.26
CA ASN A 202 -5.26 8.58 9.63
C ASN A 202 -3.92 8.44 10.37
N ALA A 203 -3.21 7.33 10.16
CA ALA A 203 -1.88 7.08 10.70
C ALA A 203 -0.86 8.10 10.17
N TYR A 204 -0.94 8.45 8.88
CA TYR A 204 -0.16 9.53 8.30
C TYR A 204 -0.46 10.88 8.98
N TYR A 205 -1.72 11.20 9.23
CA TYR A 205 -2.10 12.45 9.90
C TYR A 205 -1.60 12.52 11.33
N ALA A 206 -1.59 11.40 12.05
CA ALA A 206 -1.14 11.35 13.44
C ALA A 206 0.39 11.37 13.58
N PHE A 207 1.12 10.66 12.69
CA PHE A 207 2.53 10.35 12.89
C PHE A 207 3.44 10.76 11.73
N GLY A 208 2.89 11.34 10.65
CA GLY A 208 3.64 11.68 9.44
C GLY A 208 4.08 10.47 8.60
N SER A 209 3.54 9.28 8.89
CA SER A 209 3.86 8.05 8.17
C SER A 209 2.68 7.07 8.21
N PRO A 210 2.33 6.44 7.07
CA PRO A 210 1.24 5.45 7.01
C PRO A 210 1.64 4.08 7.61
N PHE A 211 2.93 3.91 7.95
CA PHE A 211 3.49 2.69 8.54
C PHE A 211 3.50 2.69 10.07
N SER A 212 2.88 3.69 10.70
CA SER A 212 2.96 3.90 12.15
C SER A 212 2.11 2.94 12.99
N GLU A 213 1.27 2.11 12.36
CA GLU A 213 0.49 1.06 13.06
C GLU A 213 1.35 -0.17 13.49
N GLU A 214 2.65 -0.21 13.17
CA GLU A 214 3.57 -1.32 13.52
C GLU A 214 4.50 -1.06 14.74
N PHE A 215 4.22 -0.05 15.58
CA PHE A 215 4.99 0.21 16.82
C PHE A 215 4.16 0.08 18.10
#